data_AF-A0A5K1DWN6-F1
#
_entry.id   AF-A0A5K1DWN6-F1
#
_cell.length_a   1.000
_cell.length_b   1.000
_cell.length_c   1.000
_cell.angle_alpha   90.00
_cell.angle_beta   90.00
_cell.angle_gamma   90.00
#
_symmetry.space_group_name_H-M   'P 1'
#
loop_
_entity.id
_entity.type
_entity.pdbx_description
1 polymer ?
#
loop_
_entity_poly.entity_id
_entity_poly.type
_entity_poly.pdbx_seq_one_letter_code
_entity_poly.pdbx_strand_id
1 'polypeptide(L)'
;MGSDFSRPDSQVSRWLATGLLGGFILTASALGFFLGFPNHSLPPLLGGSDSWWWKRNKKKPVRVYMDGCFDMMHYGHCNALRQARALGDQLVVGVVSDDEIIANKGPPVTPLHE
;
A
#
# COMPACT_ATOMS: atom_id res chain seq x y z
N MET A 1 69.22 -27.76 -29.81
CA MET A 1 68.39 -26.77 -29.09
C MET A 1 66.99 -26.79 -29.68
N GLY A 2 66.03 -27.43 -29.00
CA GLY A 2 64.61 -27.36 -29.33
C GLY A 2 63.88 -27.14 -28.00
N SER A 3 63.31 -25.96 -27.82
CA SER A 3 62.55 -25.59 -26.64
C SER A 3 61.15 -26.20 -26.73
N ASP A 4 60.97 -27.37 -26.11
CA ASP A 4 59.63 -27.89 -25.86
C ASP A 4 58.99 -27.07 -24.74
N PHE A 5 58.35 -25.97 -25.16
CA PHE A 5 57.39 -25.21 -24.40
C PHE A 5 56.17 -26.10 -24.18
N SER A 6 56.22 -26.88 -23.10
CA SER A 6 55.17 -27.80 -22.67
C SER A 6 53.81 -27.09 -22.65
N ARG A 7 52.92 -27.49 -23.54
CA ARG A 7 51.50 -27.09 -23.52
C ARG A 7 50.94 -27.44 -22.14
N PRO A 8 50.38 -26.48 -21.38
CA PRO A 8 49.71 -26.81 -20.13
C PRO A 8 48.57 -27.78 -20.43
N ASP A 9 48.50 -28.83 -19.62
CA ASP A 9 47.45 -29.81 -19.63
C ASP A 9 46.07 -29.13 -19.50
N SER A 10 45.09 -29.61 -20.26
CA SER A 10 43.76 -29.01 -20.35
C SER A 10 43.06 -28.91 -19.00
N GLN A 11 43.47 -29.72 -18.02
CA GLN A 11 42.95 -29.69 -16.66
C GLN A 11 43.48 -28.48 -15.87
N VAL A 12 44.79 -28.23 -15.86
CA VAL A 12 45.39 -27.04 -15.21
C VAL A 12 44.86 -25.74 -15.83
N SER A 13 44.68 -25.68 -17.15
CA SER A 13 44.10 -24.49 -17.79
C SER A 13 42.67 -24.16 -17.31
N ARG A 14 41.87 -25.20 -17.00
CA ARG A 14 40.50 -25.05 -16.46
C ARG A 14 40.49 -24.61 -15.00
N TRP A 15 41.42 -25.12 -14.19
CA TRP A 15 41.58 -24.68 -12.79
C TRP A 15 42.07 -23.23 -12.70
N LEU A 16 43.03 -22.84 -13.54
CA LEU A 16 43.52 -21.46 -13.64
C LEU A 16 42.42 -20.51 -14.13
N ALA A 17 41.66 -20.89 -15.16
CA ALA A 17 40.54 -20.10 -15.65
C ALA A 17 39.44 -19.91 -14.60
N THR A 18 39.12 -20.97 -13.83
CA THR A 18 38.12 -20.91 -12.75
C THR A 18 38.59 -20.02 -11.59
N GLY A 19 39.87 -20.10 -11.23
CA GLY A 19 40.46 -19.22 -10.21
C GLY A 19 40.44 -17.75 -10.61
N LEU A 20 40.74 -17.44 -11.88
CA LEU A 20 40.72 -16.08 -12.41
C LEU A 20 39.28 -15.51 -12.49
N LEU A 21 38.31 -16.31 -12.96
CA LEU A 21 36.90 -15.89 -12.99
C LEU A 21 36.36 -15.64 -11.58
N GLY A 22 36.63 -16.55 -10.65
CA GLY A 22 36.19 -16.43 -9.25
C GLY A 22 36.83 -15.24 -8.55
N GLY A 23 38.14 -15.02 -8.76
CA GLY A 23 38.86 -13.86 -8.25
C GLY A 23 38.33 -12.54 -8.80
N PHE A 24 37.99 -12.48 -10.09
CA PHE A 24 37.41 -11.28 -10.71
C PHE A 24 36.00 -10.97 -10.19
N ILE A 25 35.16 -11.99 -9.96
CA ILE A 25 33.81 -11.80 -9.40
C ILE A 25 33.88 -11.30 -7.95
N LEU A 26 34.77 -11.85 -7.13
CA LEU A 26 34.98 -11.41 -5.74
C LEU A 26 35.50 -9.98 -5.68
N THR A 27 36.46 -9.62 -6.54
CA THR A 27 37.01 -8.26 -6.59
C THR A 27 36.02 -7.26 -7.16
N ALA A 28 35.28 -7.59 -8.21
CA ALA A 28 34.21 -6.74 -8.75
C ALA A 28 33.07 -6.51 -7.74
N SER A 29 32.72 -7.54 -6.95
CA SER A 29 31.69 -7.41 -5.90
C SER A 29 32.18 -6.55 -4.74
N ALA A 30 33.43 -6.74 -4.29
CA ALA A 30 34.04 -5.92 -3.25
C ALA A 30 34.18 -4.44 -3.69
N LEU A 31 34.59 -4.22 -4.95
CA LEU A 31 34.71 -2.89 -5.54
C LEU A 31 33.34 -2.23 -5.74
N GLY A 32 32.34 -2.98 -6.21
CA GLY A 32 30.95 -2.51 -6.31
C GLY A 32 30.34 -2.15 -4.97
N PHE A 33 30.68 -2.88 -3.90
CA PHE A 33 30.30 -2.53 -2.54
C PHE A 33 31.02 -1.26 -2.05
N PHE A 34 32.30 -1.09 -2.37
CA PHE A 34 33.11 0.07 -1.95
C PHE A 34 32.78 1.36 -2.73
N LEU A 35 32.38 1.25 -4.00
CA LEU A 35 32.03 2.38 -4.86
C LEU A 35 30.51 2.66 -4.91
N GLY A 36 29.67 1.64 -4.71
CA GLY A 36 28.21 1.76 -4.71
C GLY A 36 27.61 2.32 -3.42
N PHE A 37 28.40 2.40 -2.35
CA PHE A 37 28.04 3.04 -1.09
C PHE A 37 29.08 4.11 -0.72
N PRO A 38 29.05 5.32 -1.33
CA PRO A 38 30.01 6.37 -1.03
C PRO A 38 29.85 6.93 0.40
N ASN A 39 28.80 6.53 1.12
CA ASN A 39 28.53 6.92 2.50
C ASN A 39 28.51 5.67 3.37
N HIS A 40 29.55 5.52 4.18
CA HIS A 40 29.65 4.62 5.32
C HIS A 40 28.67 5.09 6.41
N SER A 41 27.37 4.90 6.17
CA SER A 41 26.36 4.90 7.22
C SER A 41 26.16 3.45 7.66
N LEU A 42 26.87 3.08 8.73
CA LEU A 42 26.60 1.88 9.53
C LEU A 42 25.09 1.76 9.81
N PRO A 43 24.50 0.54 9.87
CA PRO A 43 23.16 0.39 10.41
C PRO A 43 23.15 0.94 11.85
N PRO A 44 22.19 1.81 12.22
CA PRO A 44 22.18 2.47 13.52
C PRO A 44 21.80 1.44 14.58
N LEU A 45 22.81 0.80 15.18
CA LEU A 45 22.63 -0.06 16.34
C LEU A 45 22.23 0.72 17.60
N LEU A 46 22.38 2.05 17.59
CA LEU A 46 21.99 2.95 18.67
C LEU A 46 21.58 4.32 18.10
N GLY A 47 20.27 4.61 18.10
CA GLY A 47 19.75 5.99 18.12
C GLY A 47 19.82 6.78 16.80
N GLY A 48 19.04 6.37 15.80
CA GLY A 48 18.71 7.18 14.63
C GLY A 48 17.20 7.31 14.48
N SER A 49 16.69 8.54 14.43
CA SER A 49 15.28 8.87 14.20
C SER A 49 14.91 8.59 12.74
N ASP A 50 14.77 7.32 12.40
CA ASP A 50 14.47 6.89 11.04
C ASP A 50 12.96 6.79 10.89
N SER A 51 12.26 7.93 10.95
CA SER A 51 10.82 8.08 10.68
C SER A 51 10.42 7.69 9.24
N TRP A 52 11.34 7.14 8.44
CA TRP A 52 11.22 6.93 7.00
C TRP A 52 10.47 5.63 6.62
N TRP A 53 10.35 4.64 7.51
CA TRP A 53 9.84 3.31 7.14
C TRP A 53 8.37 3.02 7.48
N TRP A 54 7.65 3.90 8.17
CA TRP A 54 6.28 3.62 8.63
C TRP A 54 5.25 4.64 8.12
N LYS A 55 5.00 4.64 6.80
CA LYS A 55 3.72 5.14 6.30
C LYS A 55 2.63 4.16 6.73
N ARG A 56 2.03 4.38 7.90
CA ARG A 56 0.74 3.75 8.22
C ARG A 56 -0.25 4.13 7.13
N ASN A 57 -0.67 3.17 6.33
CA ASN A 57 -1.84 3.35 5.48
C ASN A 57 -3.04 3.55 6.41
N LYS A 58 -3.47 4.81 6.60
CA LYS A 58 -4.74 5.10 7.26
C LYS A 58 -5.85 4.49 6.41
N LYS A 59 -6.63 3.58 6.99
CA LYS A 59 -7.83 3.06 6.32
C LYS A 59 -8.76 4.22 6.01
N LYS A 60 -9.26 4.29 4.77
CA LYS A 60 -10.24 5.31 4.38
C LYS A 60 -11.56 5.00 5.11
N PRO A 61 -12.25 6.01 5.68
CA PRO A 61 -13.52 5.78 6.36
C PRO A 61 -14.58 5.33 5.37
N VAL A 62 -15.37 4.33 5.75
CA VAL A 62 -16.51 3.83 4.99
C VAL A 62 -17.69 4.78 5.20
N ARG A 63 -18.21 5.34 4.11
CA ARG A 63 -19.37 6.23 4.12
C ARG A 63 -20.59 5.49 3.60
N VAL A 64 -21.67 5.51 4.38
CA VAL A 64 -22.98 4.95 4.04
C VAL A 64 -23.92 6.10 3.70
N TYR A 65 -24.63 5.97 2.59
CA TYR A 65 -25.69 6.90 2.20
C TYR A 65 -27.04 6.20 2.34
N MET A 66 -28.01 6.89 2.92
CA MET A 66 -29.39 6.44 3.03
C MET A 66 -30.31 7.62 2.72
N ASP A 67 -31.20 7.45 1.75
CA ASP A 67 -32.23 8.42 1.41
C ASP A 67 -33.61 7.99 1.92
N GLY A 68 -34.47 8.97 2.13
CA GLY A 68 -35.84 8.72 2.54
C GLY A 68 -36.68 9.98 2.60
N CYS A 69 -37.99 9.79 2.50
CA CYS A 69 -38.99 10.81 2.76
C CYS A 69 -39.09 11.11 4.26
N PHE A 70 -38.92 10.09 5.12
CA PHE A 70 -38.98 10.21 6.58
C PHE A 70 -40.26 10.87 7.14
N ASP A 71 -41.39 10.79 6.41
CA ASP A 71 -42.71 11.28 6.83
C ASP A 71 -43.13 10.69 8.18
N MET A 72 -43.69 11.51 9.06
CA MET A 72 -44.08 11.14 10.42
C MET A 72 -42.98 10.34 11.15
N MET A 73 -41.80 10.94 11.34
CA MET A 73 -40.66 10.29 11.97
C MET A 73 -41.02 9.44 13.20
N HIS A 74 -40.76 8.14 13.11
CA HIS A 74 -41.12 7.16 14.14
C HIS A 74 -40.01 6.13 14.35
N TYR A 75 -40.20 5.23 15.32
CA TYR A 75 -39.18 4.25 15.73
C TYR A 75 -38.65 3.36 14.58
N GLY A 76 -39.46 3.13 13.55
CA GLY A 76 -39.05 2.38 12.36
C GLY A 76 -37.91 3.05 11.61
N HIS A 77 -38.04 4.35 11.35
CA HIS A 77 -36.98 5.15 10.72
C HIS A 77 -35.72 5.21 11.60
N CYS A 78 -35.87 5.43 12.91
CA CYS A 78 -34.74 5.44 13.84
C CYS A 78 -33.99 4.10 13.84
N ASN A 79 -34.70 2.98 13.82
CA ASN A 79 -34.08 1.66 13.78
C ASN A 79 -33.41 1.37 12.43
N ALA A 80 -33.97 1.84 11.31
CA ALA A 80 -33.34 1.75 10.00
C ALA A 80 -32.03 2.57 9.95
N LEU A 81 -32.05 3.80 10.44
CA LEU A 81 -30.85 4.66 10.55
C LEU A 81 -29.80 4.04 11.48
N ARG A 82 -30.22 3.43 12.59
CA ARG A 82 -29.33 2.70 13.52
C ARG A 82 -28.64 1.54 12.82
N GLN A 83 -29.37 0.77 12.01
CA GLN A 83 -28.80 -0.33 11.23
C GLN A 83 -27.85 0.19 10.15
N ALA A 84 -28.22 1.25 9.43
CA ALA A 84 -27.37 1.88 8.42
C ALA A 84 -26.06 2.42 9.02
N ARG A 85 -26.13 3.03 10.21
CA ARG A 85 -24.95 3.51 10.94
C ARG A 85 -24.00 2.38 11.33
N ALA A 86 -24.49 1.17 11.56
CA ALA A 86 -23.66 0.01 11.91
C ALA A 86 -22.83 -0.52 10.72
N LEU A 87 -23.17 -0.14 9.48
CA LEU A 87 -22.52 -0.63 8.26
C LEU A 87 -21.27 0.17 7.86
N GLY A 88 -20.99 1.32 8.49
CA GLY A 88 -19.83 2.14 8.14
C GLY A 88 -19.43 3.12 9.22
N ASP A 89 -18.37 3.88 8.93
CA ASP A 89 -17.79 4.86 9.87
C ASP A 89 -18.58 6.17 9.89
N GLN A 90 -19.23 6.50 8.77
CA GLN A 90 -20.00 7.72 8.57
C GLN A 90 -21.32 7.38 7.88
N LEU A 91 -22.42 7.95 8.37
CA LEU A 91 -23.75 7.86 7.77
C LEU A 91 -24.16 9.25 7.29
N VAL A 92 -24.50 9.36 6.01
CA VAL A 92 -25.06 10.55 5.37
C VAL A 92 -26.51 10.23 5.03
N VAL A 93 -27.42 11.08 5.50
CA VAL A 93 -28.86 10.90 5.29
C VAL A 93 -29.36 11.96 4.33
N GLY A 94 -29.96 11.55 3.22
CA GLY A 94 -30.63 12.43 2.27
C GLY A 94 -32.12 12.51 2.60
N VAL A 95 -32.62 13.71 2.87
CA VAL A 95 -34.05 13.96 3.03
C VAL A 95 -34.58 14.43 1.68
N VAL A 96 -35.52 13.68 1.12
CA VAL A 96 -36.08 13.94 -0.21
C VAL A 96 -37.06 15.10 -0.14
N SER A 97 -37.10 15.95 -1.17
CA SER A 97 -38.01 17.10 -1.24
C SER A 97 -39.46 16.71 -1.45
N ASP A 98 -40.39 17.52 -0.90
CA ASP A 98 -41.84 17.29 -1.03
C ASP A 98 -42.28 17.21 -2.49
N ASP A 99 -41.73 18.05 -3.37
CA ASP A 99 -42.02 18.04 -4.81
C ASP A 99 -41.73 16.67 -5.45
N GLU A 100 -40.60 16.07 -5.08
CA GLU A 100 -40.16 14.77 -5.59
C GLU A 100 -40.98 13.62 -4.99
N ILE A 101 -41.40 13.74 -3.73
CA ILE A 101 -42.26 12.77 -3.05
C ILE A 101 -43.67 12.79 -3.66
N ILE A 102 -44.24 13.98 -3.89
CA ILE A 102 -45.54 14.17 -4.52
C ILE A 102 -45.55 13.57 -5.93
N ALA A 103 -44.48 13.79 -6.71
CA ALA A 103 -44.38 13.27 -8.07
C ALA A 103 -44.33 11.73 -8.13
N ASN A 104 -43.74 11.06 -7.14
CA ASN A 104 -43.43 9.63 -7.21
C ASN A 104 -44.28 8.73 -6.29
N LYS A 105 -44.83 9.26 -5.20
CA LYS A 105 -45.51 8.46 -4.15
C LYS A 105 -46.85 9.05 -3.72
N GLY A 106 -46.98 10.37 -3.72
CA GLY A 106 -48.13 11.10 -3.19
C GLY A 106 -47.73 12.04 -2.04
N PRO A 107 -48.58 12.99 -1.66
CA PRO A 107 -48.21 14.06 -0.74
C PRO A 107 -47.86 13.54 0.66
N PRO A 108 -46.75 14.02 1.26
CA PRO A 108 -46.40 13.68 2.64
C PRO A 108 -47.36 14.33 3.63
N VAL A 109 -47.54 13.71 4.79
CA VAL A 109 -48.38 14.26 5.87
C VAL A 109 -47.64 15.36 6.62
N THR A 110 -46.34 15.18 6.87
CA THR A 110 -45.44 16.21 7.42
C THR A 110 -44.61 16.82 6.28
N PRO A 111 -44.71 18.13 6.00
CA PRO A 111 -43.90 18.79 4.98
C PRO A 111 -42.42 18.85 5.40
N LEU A 112 -41.52 18.98 4.42
CA LEU A 112 -40.07 18.96 4.63
C LEU A 112 -39.54 20.02 5.61
N HIS A 113 -40.25 21.14 5.78
CA HIS A 113 -39.80 22.28 6.57
C HIS A 113 -40.21 22.23 8.06
N GLU A 114 -40.91 21.19 8.49
CA GLU A 114 -41.32 20.96 9.88
C GLU A 114 -40.33 20.04 10.63
#